data_AF-M5BFJ7-F1
#
_entry.id   AF-M5BFJ7-F1
#
_cell.length_a   1.000
_cell.length_b   1.000
_cell.length_c   1.000
_cell.angle_alpha   90.00
_cell.angle_beta   90.00
_cell.angle_gamma   90.00
#
_symmetry.space_group_name_H-M   'P 1'
#
loop_
_entity.id
_entity.type
_entity.pdbx_description
1 polymer ?
#
loop_
_entity_poly.entity_id
_entity_poly.type
_entity_poly.pdbx_seq_one_letter_code
_entity_poly.pdbx_strand_id
1 'polypeptide(L)'
;CLGSQYAGWNLSSDGYFAMGSGPARALARVEPLFATLAYRDVASSAVLLLETAQPPPLAVVEKVAAATGLPAGKLTFLYAPTQSMAGTVQIVSRVLEVALHKANDLKFPLDNIIDGIGTAPVPPRIRTFSP
;
A
#
# COMPACT_ATOMS: atom_id res chain seq x y z
N CYS A 1 4.14 -9.72 -0.52
CA CYS A 1 3.00 -8.94 -1.08
C CYS A 1 2.08 -8.36 -0.01
N LEU A 2 1.33 -9.18 0.74
CA LEU A 2 0.27 -8.71 1.65
C LEU A 2 0.75 -7.77 2.78
N GLY A 3 1.88 -8.07 3.40
CA GLY A 3 2.43 -7.25 4.49
C GLY A 3 3.02 -5.90 4.08
N SER A 4 3.17 -5.62 2.77
CA SER A 4 3.76 -4.36 2.30
C SER A 4 3.00 -3.84 1.09
N GLN A 5 3.13 -4.50 -0.07
CA GLN A 5 2.55 -4.06 -1.34
C GLN A 5 1.03 -3.80 -1.26
N TYR A 6 0.22 -4.68 -0.66
CA TYR A 6 -1.25 -4.52 -0.63
C TYR A 6 -1.67 -3.10 -0.19
N ALA A 7 -2.62 -2.52 -0.93
CA ALA A 7 -3.15 -1.18 -0.65
C ALA A 7 -4.34 -1.28 0.31
N GLY A 8 -4.09 -1.68 1.55
CA GLY A 8 -5.15 -1.93 2.53
C GLY A 8 -5.35 -0.82 3.57
N TRP A 9 -4.48 0.20 3.61
CA TRP A 9 -4.59 1.28 4.60
C TRP A 9 -5.35 2.48 4.05
N ASN A 10 -6.62 2.61 4.43
CA ASN A 10 -7.43 3.78 4.11
C ASN A 10 -6.99 5.02 4.92
N LEU A 11 -6.53 6.06 4.23
CA LEU A 11 -6.13 7.33 4.82
C LEU A 11 -7.02 8.46 4.30
N SER A 12 -7.71 9.13 5.21
CA SER A 12 -8.61 10.24 4.91
C SER A 12 -8.51 11.33 5.96
N SER A 13 -8.66 12.58 5.52
CA SER A 13 -8.75 13.79 6.35
C SER A 13 -9.29 14.94 5.50
N ASP A 14 -10.35 15.63 5.92
CA ASP A 14 -10.82 16.89 5.33
C ASP A 14 -10.71 17.01 3.80
N GLY A 15 -11.49 16.20 3.08
CA GLY A 15 -11.51 16.20 1.60
C GLY A 15 -10.32 15.49 0.94
N TYR A 16 -9.32 15.04 1.71
CA TYR A 16 -8.27 14.15 1.25
C TYR A 16 -8.66 12.68 1.45
N PHE A 17 -8.39 11.86 0.44
CA PHE A 17 -8.49 10.40 0.49
C PHE A 17 -7.34 9.78 -0.32
N ALA A 18 -6.70 8.75 0.23
CA ALA A 18 -5.71 7.94 -0.47
C ALA A 18 -5.69 6.51 0.08
N MET A 19 -5.42 5.56 -0.82
CA MET A 19 -5.07 4.19 -0.46
C MET A 19 -3.58 4.11 -0.15
N GLY A 20 -3.25 3.66 1.06
CA GLY A 20 -1.88 3.48 1.53
C GLY A 20 -1.37 2.05 1.27
N SER A 21 -0.18 1.96 0.69
CA SER A 21 0.59 0.73 0.49
C SER A 21 2.04 0.90 0.94
N GLY A 22 2.79 -0.20 1.05
CA GLY A 22 4.21 -0.20 1.36
C GLY A 22 4.57 -0.61 2.79
N PRO A 23 5.88 -0.60 3.11
CA PRO A 23 6.42 -1.23 4.32
C PRO A 23 5.96 -0.56 5.62
N ALA A 24 5.61 0.73 5.61
CA ALA A 24 5.05 1.40 6.79
C ALA A 24 3.81 0.69 7.37
N ARG A 25 3.05 -0.04 6.54
CA ARG A 25 1.91 -0.86 6.98
C ARG A 25 2.32 -1.96 7.97
N ALA A 26 3.48 -2.59 7.76
CA ALA A 26 3.97 -3.66 8.63
C ALA A 26 4.49 -3.16 9.99
N LEU A 27 4.78 -1.86 10.10
CA LEU A 27 5.03 -1.20 11.38
C LEU A 27 3.71 -0.82 12.06
N ALA A 28 2.81 -0.18 11.31
CA ALA A 28 1.56 0.36 11.85
C ALA A 28 0.56 -0.72 12.27
N ARG A 29 0.41 -1.78 11.45
CA ARG A 29 -0.47 -2.94 11.69
C ARG A 29 -1.91 -2.59 12.10
N VAL A 30 -2.45 -1.48 11.59
CA VAL A 30 -3.81 -1.00 11.89
C VAL A 30 -4.91 -1.75 11.13
N GLU A 31 -4.54 -2.56 10.14
CA GLU A 31 -5.47 -3.30 9.30
C GLU A 31 -5.72 -4.72 9.86
N PRO A 32 -6.95 -5.27 9.76
CA PRO A 32 -7.26 -6.62 10.23
C PRO A 32 -6.37 -7.72 9.63
N LEU A 33 -5.87 -7.51 8.40
CA LEU A 33 -4.92 -8.41 7.74
C LEU A 33 -3.69 -8.71 8.61
N PHE A 34 -3.21 -7.75 9.39
CA PHE A 34 -2.02 -7.99 10.20
C PHE A 34 -2.27 -8.90 11.41
N ALA A 35 -3.51 -9.27 11.72
CA ALA A 35 -3.82 -10.32 12.69
C ALA A 35 -3.61 -11.73 12.11
N THR A 36 -3.63 -11.88 10.78
CA THR A 36 -3.40 -13.17 10.10
C THR A 36 -1.94 -13.38 9.70
N LEU A 37 -1.17 -12.30 9.58
CA LEU A 37 0.25 -12.36 9.23
C LEU A 37 1.12 -12.50 10.49
N ALA A 38 2.01 -13.48 10.50
CA ALA A 38 3.00 -13.66 11.56
C ALA A 38 4.10 -12.58 11.55
N TYR A 39 4.27 -11.87 10.43
CA TYR A 39 5.30 -10.85 10.26
C TYR A 39 4.94 -9.54 10.97
N ARG A 40 5.94 -8.98 11.66
CA ARG A 40 5.93 -7.62 12.20
C ARG A 40 7.27 -6.97 11.91
N ASP A 41 7.23 -5.75 11.40
CA ASP A 41 8.45 -5.02 11.09
C ASP A 41 8.99 -4.28 12.33
N VAL A 42 10.30 -4.01 12.32
CA VAL A 42 10.99 -3.19 13.31
C VAL A 42 11.99 -2.30 12.57
N ALA A 43 11.73 -1.01 12.50
CA ALA A 43 12.56 -0.06 11.76
C ALA A 43 12.57 1.32 12.41
N SER A 44 13.64 2.08 12.17
CA SER A 44 13.80 3.48 12.63
C SER A 44 13.29 4.53 11.62
N SER A 45 12.80 4.08 10.46
CA SER A 45 12.23 4.90 9.40
C SER A 45 11.29 4.06 8.54
N ALA A 46 10.32 4.69 7.89
CA ALA A 46 9.31 3.99 7.11
C ALA A 46 8.97 4.72 5.80
N VAL A 47 8.58 3.94 4.80
CA VAL A 47 8.08 4.44 3.52
C VAL A 47 6.62 4.04 3.34
N LEU A 48 5.79 4.99 2.95
CA LEU A 48 4.39 4.75 2.60
C LEU A 48 4.11 5.31 1.19
N LEU A 49 3.43 4.52 0.38
CA LEU A 49 3.01 4.86 -0.96
C LEU A 49 1.52 5.19 -0.96
N LEU A 50 1.15 6.31 -1.57
CA LEU A 50 -0.21 6.85 -1.59
C LEU A 50 -0.70 6.98 -3.04
N GLU A 51 -1.84 6.37 -3.33
CA GLU A 51 -2.49 6.47 -4.64
C GLU A 51 -3.29 7.77 -4.76
N THR A 52 -2.59 8.89 -4.98
CA THR A 52 -3.20 10.22 -5.12
C THR A 52 -2.32 11.17 -5.93
N ALA A 53 -2.93 12.24 -6.46
CA ALA A 53 -2.22 13.33 -7.14
C ALA A 53 -1.61 14.35 -6.17
N GLN A 54 -2.05 14.37 -4.91
CA GLN A 54 -1.70 15.40 -3.95
C GLN A 54 -0.82 14.84 -2.82
N PRO A 55 0.13 15.63 -2.30
CA PRO A 55 0.87 15.23 -1.11
C PRO A 55 -0.09 15.03 0.08
N PRO A 56 0.26 14.16 1.05
CA PRO A 56 -0.56 13.99 2.24
C PRO A 56 -0.61 15.28 3.06
N PRO A 57 -1.80 15.71 3.54
CA PRO A 57 -1.90 16.83 4.48
C PRO A 57 -1.29 16.47 5.83
N LEU A 58 -1.00 17.48 6.64
CA LEU A 58 -0.36 17.31 7.96
C LEU A 58 -1.09 16.28 8.84
N ALA A 59 -2.42 16.34 8.88
CA ALA A 59 -3.24 15.40 9.65
C ALA A 59 -3.03 13.92 9.23
N VAL A 60 -2.80 13.65 7.95
CA VAL A 60 -2.48 12.29 7.47
C VAL A 60 -1.07 11.89 7.89
N VAL A 61 -0.10 12.81 7.83
CA VAL A 61 1.28 12.57 8.28
C VAL A 61 1.30 12.24 9.77
N GLU A 62 0.59 13.01 10.59
CA GLU A 62 0.47 12.79 12.04
C GLU A 62 -0.20 11.46 12.37
N LYS A 63 -1.27 11.11 11.63
CA LYS A 63 -1.94 9.81 11.76
C LYS A 63 -1.00 8.64 11.48
N VAL A 64 -0.18 8.74 10.43
CA VAL A 64 0.79 7.69 10.08
C VAL A 64 1.95 7.65 11.09
N ALA A 65 2.41 8.80 11.57
CA ALA A 65 3.43 8.90 12.62
C ALA A 65 2.99 8.22 13.91
N ALA A 66 1.79 8.53 14.39
CA ALA A 66 1.21 7.91 15.58
C ALA A 66 1.07 6.39 15.42
N ALA A 67 0.55 5.93 14.27
CA ALA A 67 0.33 4.52 14.03
C ALA A 67 1.65 3.73 13.90
N THR A 68 2.69 4.31 13.30
CA THR A 68 4.01 3.66 13.15
C THR A 68 4.91 3.80 14.37
N GLY A 69 4.59 4.70 15.31
CA GLY A 69 5.46 5.05 16.43
C GLY A 69 6.72 5.80 16.03
N LEU A 70 6.76 6.38 14.82
CA LEU A 70 7.90 7.11 14.28
C LEU A 70 7.62 8.61 14.20
N PRO A 71 8.62 9.48 14.43
CA PRO A 71 8.46 10.91 14.20
C PRO A 71 8.31 11.20 12.70
N ALA A 72 7.61 12.28 12.35
CA ALA A 72 7.33 12.64 10.95
C ALA A 72 8.60 12.73 10.07
N GLY A 73 9.71 13.24 10.61
CA GLY A 73 11.00 13.31 9.90
C GLY A 73 11.66 11.95 9.58
N LYS A 74 11.07 10.84 10.04
CA LYS A 74 11.48 9.46 9.72
C LYS A 74 10.48 8.75 8.79
N LEU A 75 9.47 9.46 8.32
CA LEU A 75 8.50 8.97 7.35
C LEU A 75 8.82 9.55 5.97
N THR A 76 8.80 8.70 4.96
CA THR A 76 8.87 9.11 3.56
C THR A 76 7.57 8.73 2.86
N PHE A 77 6.94 9.70 2.23
CA PHE A 77 5.73 9.50 1.44
C PHE A 77 6.05 9.59 -0.04
N LEU A 78 5.73 8.54 -0.77
CA LEU A 78 5.67 8.57 -2.23
C LEU A 78 4.20 8.65 -2.63
N TYR A 79 3.86 9.54 -3.55
CA TYR A 79 2.49 9.62 -4.06
C TYR A 79 2.49 9.73 -5.57
N ALA A 80 1.55 9.04 -6.19
CA ALA A 80 1.38 9.06 -7.64
C ALA A 80 -0.10 8.86 -7.99
N PRO A 81 -0.67 9.69 -8.89
CA PRO A 81 -2.02 9.45 -9.37
C PRO A 81 -2.02 8.22 -10.28
N THR A 82 -3.13 7.50 -10.30
CA THR A 82 -3.33 6.29 -11.12
C THR A 82 -3.06 6.53 -12.61
N GLN A 83 -3.33 7.76 -13.09
CA GLN A 83 -3.13 8.20 -14.47
C GLN A 83 -1.67 8.54 -14.84
N SER A 84 -0.73 8.43 -13.90
CA SER A 84 0.71 8.61 -14.17
C SER A 84 1.38 7.30 -14.57
N MET A 85 2.55 7.38 -15.21
CA MET A 85 3.38 6.20 -15.47
C MET A 85 3.73 5.44 -14.19
N ALA A 86 4.07 6.15 -13.11
CA ALA A 86 4.37 5.54 -11.82
C ALA A 86 3.14 4.82 -11.23
N GLY A 87 1.97 5.48 -11.26
CA GLY A 87 0.70 4.91 -10.81
C GLY A 87 0.27 3.68 -11.60
N THR A 88 0.38 3.74 -12.93
CA THR A 88 0.06 2.61 -13.80
C THR A 88 1.00 1.43 -13.57
N VAL A 89 2.31 1.66 -13.57
CA VAL A 89 3.31 0.59 -13.39
C VAL A 89 3.18 -0.04 -12.02
N GLN A 90 2.99 0.75 -10.95
CA GLN A 90 2.86 0.19 -9.61
C GLN A 90 1.59 -0.67 -9.46
N ILE A 91 0.46 -0.27 -10.07
CA ILE A 91 -0.77 -1.06 -10.05
C ILE A 91 -0.57 -2.39 -10.78
N VAL A 92 -0.01 -2.37 -11.99
CA VAL A 92 0.22 -3.58 -12.80
C VAL A 92 1.19 -4.54 -12.11
N SER A 93 2.18 -3.99 -11.40
CA SER A 93 3.17 -4.78 -10.64
C SER A 93 2.56 -5.54 -9.44
N ARG A 94 1.26 -5.36 -9.15
CA ARG A 94 0.52 -6.07 -8.10
C ARG A 94 -0.07 -7.39 -8.55
N VAL A 95 0.16 -7.84 -9.79
CA VAL A 95 -0.45 -9.07 -10.33
C VAL A 95 -0.31 -10.29 -9.40
N LEU A 96 0.86 -10.48 -8.77
CA LEU A 96 1.05 -11.55 -7.79
C LEU A 96 0.31 -11.25 -6.46
N GLU A 97 0.31 -10.00 -6.02
CA GLU A 97 -0.38 -9.57 -4.81
C GLU A 97 -1.88 -9.81 -4.87
N VAL A 98 -2.52 -9.53 -6.02
CA VAL A 98 -3.96 -9.80 -6.22
C VAL A 98 -4.28 -11.27 -6.04
N ALA A 99 -3.43 -12.18 -6.55
CA ALA A 99 -3.60 -13.62 -6.37
C ALA A 99 -3.49 -14.01 -4.88
N LEU A 100 -2.49 -13.48 -4.18
CA LEU A 100 -2.28 -13.74 -2.75
C LEU A 100 -3.39 -13.14 -1.89
N HIS A 101 -3.91 -11.97 -2.26
CA HIS A 101 -5.04 -11.35 -1.57
C HIS A 101 -6.28 -12.21 -1.72
N LYS A 102 -6.55 -12.70 -2.94
CA LYS A 102 -7.67 -13.60 -3.18
C LYS A 102 -7.53 -14.93 -2.41
N ALA A 103 -6.33 -15.49 -2.33
CA ALA A 103 -6.06 -16.69 -1.54
C ALA A 103 -6.38 -16.45 -0.05
N ASN A 104 -5.92 -15.33 0.53
CA ASN A 104 -6.25 -14.93 1.89
C ASN A 104 -7.76 -14.75 2.11
N ASP A 105 -8.44 -14.10 1.17
CA ASP A 105 -9.89 -13.86 1.26
C ASP A 105 -10.70 -15.16 1.25
N LEU A 106 -10.24 -16.14 0.46
CA LEU A 106 -10.78 -17.50 0.43
C LEU A 106 -10.33 -18.36 1.63
N LYS A 107 -9.62 -17.79 2.59
CA LYS A 107 -9.08 -18.47 3.79
C LYS A 107 -8.13 -19.62 3.46
N PHE A 108 -7.47 -19.55 2.31
CA PHE A 108 -6.38 -20.47 2.01
C PHE A 108 -5.20 -20.19 2.98
N PRO A 109 -4.59 -21.23 3.59
CA PRO A 109 -3.44 -21.03 4.48
C PRO A 109 -2.26 -20.42 3.73
N LEU A 110 -1.93 -19.16 4.05
CA LEU A 110 -0.88 -18.42 3.34
C LEU A 110 0.52 -19.05 3.50
N ASP A 111 0.77 -19.76 4.60
CA ASP A 111 2.02 -20.48 4.86
C ASP A 111 2.26 -21.64 3.88
N ASN A 112 1.21 -22.08 3.17
CA ASN A 112 1.33 -23.09 2.10
C ASN A 112 1.77 -22.47 0.76
N ILE A 113 1.86 -21.14 0.66
CA ILE A 113 2.36 -20.44 -0.52
C ILE A 113 3.84 -20.13 -0.30
N ILE A 114 4.71 -20.93 -0.91
CA ILE A 114 6.17 -20.84 -0.73
C ILE A 114 6.77 -19.71 -1.55
N ASP A 115 6.40 -19.62 -2.83
CA ASP A 115 6.85 -18.58 -3.75
C ASP A 115 5.79 -18.26 -4.81
N GLY A 116 6.11 -17.33 -5.71
CA GLY A 116 5.25 -17.02 -6.84
C GLY A 116 5.89 -15.98 -7.77
N ILE A 117 5.51 -16.05 -9.04
CA ILE A 117 5.86 -15.07 -10.06
C ILE A 117 4.59 -14.67 -10.81
N GLY A 118 4.49 -13.40 -11.18
CA GLY A 118 3.39 -12.89 -11.97
C GLY A 118 3.88 -11.86 -12.98
N THR A 119 3.33 -11.93 -14.18
CA THR A 119 3.62 -10.98 -15.27
C THR A 119 2.28 -10.42 -15.74
N ALA A 120 2.23 -9.10 -15.90
CA ALA A 120 1.07 -8.42 -16.46
C ALA A 120 1.53 -7.33 -17.45
N PRO A 121 0.81 -7.13 -18.56
CA PRO A 121 1.15 -6.10 -19.52
C PRO A 121 0.88 -4.71 -18.94
N VAL A 122 1.79 -3.77 -19.17
CA VAL A 122 1.55 -2.36 -18.85
C VAL A 122 0.52 -1.82 -19.85
N PRO A 123 -0.63 -1.29 -19.41
CA PRO A 123 -1.63 -0.76 -20.31
C PRO A 123 -1.10 0.48 -21.03
N PRO A 124 -1.60 0.78 -22.23
CA PRO A 124 -1.22 1.98 -22.95
C PRO A 124 -1.56 3.23 -22.12
N ARG A 125 -0.83 4.33 -22.36
CA ARG A 125 -1.13 5.62 -21.73
C ARG A 125 -2.55 6.07 -22.06
N ILE A 126 -3.44 5.98 -21.08
CA ILE A 126 -4.79 6.53 -21.16
C ILE A 126 -4.66 8.05 -21.12
N ARG A 127 -5.05 8.74 -22.20
CA ARG A 127 -4.95 10.22 -22.28
C ARG A 127 -5.99 10.93 -21.42
N THR A 128 -7.04 10.26 -20.97
CA THR A 128 -8.07 10.78 -20.07
C THR A 128 -9.00 9.64 -19.67
N PHE A 129 -9.31 9.50 -18.37
CA PHE A 129 -10.55 8.86 -17.94
C PHE A 129 -11.61 9.96 -17.93
N SER A 130 -12.64 9.86 -18.78
CA SER A 130 -13.82 10.69 -18.60
C SER A 130 -14.60 10.10 -17.41
N PRO A 131 -15.06 10.92 -16.45
CA PRO A 131 -15.86 10.44 -15.33
C PRO A 131 -17.12 9.71 -15.79
#